data_AF-A0A6V7NHD4-F1
#
_entry.id   AF-A0A6V7NHD4-F1
#
_cell.length_a   1.000
_cell.length_b   1.000
_cell.length_c   1.000
_cell.angle_alpha   90.00
_cell.angle_beta   90.00
_cell.angle_gamma   90.00
#
_symmetry.space_group_name_H-M   'P 1'
#
loop_
_entity.id
_entity.type
_entity.pdbx_description
1 polymer ?
#
loop_
_entity_poly.entity_id
_entity_poly.type
_entity_poly.pdbx_seq_one_letter_code
_entity_poly.pdbx_strand_id
1 'polypeptide(L)'
;MALKKANIEHISDELFWLAKGPNDMAIRYTAYLINGFRFHTKDRELNRNTQNSGVVVSATTSSFASAKDENPSLGDVNYYGILTDIFELDYRGHFRVVLFKCDWVDINRRSGIKQDEFGFTLVNFKRLTNTGKFFSDEPFVLASQAEQVFYIQDPIEKDWHVVVKHKPRDLFDMNEKLNLIDGKDDMDVDFLYSPNENMAENIISSDIDEDINWVRTDVPGVTIDVSLPTSNVAREGNDYESDFIESDC
;
A
#
# COMPACT_ATOMS: atom_id res chain seq x y z
N MET A 1 -32.29 7.02 -37.01
CA MET A 1 -32.79 5.95 -36.10
C MET A 1 -33.11 6.62 -34.77
N ALA A 2 -34.38 6.91 -34.49
CA ALA A 2 -34.78 7.63 -33.29
C ALA A 2 -34.78 6.66 -32.11
N LEU A 3 -34.00 6.98 -31.07
CA LEU A 3 -34.07 6.27 -29.79
C LEU A 3 -35.46 6.54 -29.18
N LYS A 4 -36.30 5.50 -29.14
CA LYS A 4 -37.53 5.51 -28.37
C LYS A 4 -37.16 5.77 -26.91
N LYS A 5 -37.75 6.81 -26.31
CA LYS A 5 -37.77 7.00 -24.86
C LYS A 5 -38.38 5.75 -24.24
N ALA A 6 -37.52 4.84 -23.77
CA ALA A 6 -37.92 3.90 -22.74
C ALA A 6 -38.29 4.74 -21.51
N ASN A 7 -39.37 4.36 -20.83
CA ASN A 7 -39.79 4.95 -19.59
C ASN A 7 -38.78 4.49 -18.52
N ILE A 8 -37.68 5.23 -18.35
CA ILE A 8 -36.64 4.88 -17.36
C ILE A 8 -37.09 5.48 -16.03
N GLU A 9 -37.80 4.68 -15.25
CA GLU A 9 -38.07 4.98 -13.84
C GLU A 9 -36.71 5.11 -13.11
N HIS A 10 -36.46 6.31 -12.59
CA HIS A 10 -35.34 6.71 -11.73
C HIS A 10 -33.93 6.22 -12.14
N ILE A 11 -33.29 6.90 -13.10
CA ILE A 11 -31.82 6.91 -13.22
C ILE A 11 -31.26 7.60 -11.98
N SER A 12 -30.30 6.99 -11.27
CA SER A 12 -29.61 7.65 -10.16
C SER A 12 -28.82 8.86 -10.67
N ASP A 13 -28.77 9.93 -9.88
CA ASP A 13 -28.02 11.14 -10.25
C ASP A 13 -26.54 10.81 -10.54
N GLU A 14 -25.94 9.88 -9.79
CA GLU A 14 -24.58 9.40 -10.04
C GLU A 14 -24.40 8.80 -11.44
N LEU A 15 -25.31 7.91 -11.87
CA LEU A 15 -25.24 7.29 -13.19
C LEU A 15 -25.42 8.34 -14.29
N PHE A 16 -26.28 9.35 -14.06
CA PHE A 16 -26.43 10.47 -14.98
C PHE A 16 -25.13 11.27 -15.14
N TRP A 17 -24.47 11.63 -14.04
CA TRP A 17 -23.22 12.39 -14.08
C TRP A 17 -22.04 11.57 -14.59
N LEU A 18 -21.98 10.28 -14.28
CA LEU A 18 -20.99 9.36 -14.84
C LEU A 18 -21.09 9.32 -16.37
N ALA A 19 -22.31 9.22 -16.92
CA ALA A 19 -22.56 9.23 -18.36
C ALA A 19 -22.25 10.58 -19.03
N LYS A 20 -22.31 11.69 -18.29
CA LYS A 20 -21.89 13.01 -18.77
C LYS A 20 -20.38 13.18 -18.83
N GLY A 21 -19.63 12.34 -18.13
CA GLY A 21 -18.18 12.40 -18.03
C GLY A 21 -17.67 13.51 -17.10
N PRO A 22 -16.37 13.44 -16.73
CA PRO A 22 -15.73 14.43 -15.88
C PRO A 22 -15.53 15.76 -16.62
N ASN A 23 -15.09 16.78 -15.89
CA ASN A 23 -14.56 18.00 -16.50
C ASN A 23 -13.30 17.69 -17.34
N ASP A 24 -13.04 18.54 -18.34
CA ASP A 24 -11.87 18.40 -19.23
C ASP A 24 -10.52 18.65 -18.51
N MET A 25 -10.56 19.18 -17.28
CA MET A 25 -9.40 19.40 -16.43
C MET A 25 -9.39 18.42 -15.26
N ALA A 26 -8.24 17.82 -15.02
CA ALA A 26 -7.97 16.97 -13.87
C ALA A 26 -6.92 17.61 -12.96
N ILE A 27 -7.03 17.36 -11.65
CA ILE A 27 -5.98 17.72 -10.69
C ILE A 27 -4.97 16.58 -10.64
N ARG A 28 -3.67 16.91 -10.66
CA ARG A 28 -2.60 15.93 -10.54
C ARG A 28 -1.91 16.05 -9.19
N TYR A 29 -1.76 14.94 -8.48
CA TYR A 29 -1.06 14.87 -7.20
C TYR A 29 0.26 14.08 -7.31
N THR A 30 1.17 14.32 -6.38
CA THR A 30 2.42 13.54 -6.22
C THR A 30 2.37 12.60 -5.00
N ALA A 31 1.35 12.76 -4.14
CA ALA A 31 1.08 11.92 -3.00
C ALA A 31 -0.43 11.88 -2.72
N TYR A 32 -0.92 10.77 -2.18
CA TYR A 32 -2.32 10.60 -1.82
C TYR A 32 -2.48 9.66 -0.62
N LEU A 33 -3.38 10.00 0.30
CA LEU A 33 -3.68 9.20 1.49
C LEU A 33 -5.09 8.60 1.34
N ILE A 34 -5.20 7.28 1.39
CA ILE A 34 -6.48 6.58 1.32
C ILE A 34 -6.38 5.23 2.04
N ASN A 35 -7.43 4.83 2.75
CA ASN A 35 -7.50 3.54 3.48
C ASN A 35 -6.31 3.30 4.44
N GLY A 36 -5.76 4.36 5.05
CA GLY A 36 -4.59 4.26 5.94
C GLY A 36 -3.26 4.00 5.20
N PHE A 37 -3.25 4.07 3.87
CA PHE A 37 -2.05 3.98 3.04
C PHE A 37 -1.66 5.34 2.49
N ARG A 38 -0.38 5.67 2.63
CA ARG A 38 0.22 6.90 2.09
C ARG A 38 0.97 6.57 0.81
N PHE A 39 0.34 6.82 -0.32
CA PHE A 39 0.93 6.58 -1.64
C PHE A 39 1.74 7.79 -2.10
N HIS A 40 2.93 7.55 -2.67
CA HIS A 40 3.74 8.56 -3.36
C HIS A 40 3.94 8.14 -4.82
N THR A 41 3.97 9.08 -5.74
CA THR A 41 4.43 8.78 -7.10
C THR A 41 5.90 8.37 -7.06
N LYS A 42 6.30 7.49 -7.98
CA LYS A 42 7.69 7.04 -8.13
C LYS A 42 8.67 8.21 -8.16
N ASP A 43 8.34 9.27 -8.90
CA ASP A 43 9.18 10.46 -9.01
C ASP A 43 9.36 11.18 -7.67
N ARG A 44 8.32 11.24 -6.83
CA ARG A 44 8.39 11.82 -5.48
C ARG A 44 9.21 10.94 -4.53
N GLU A 45 9.20 9.63 -4.74
CA GLU A 45 9.91 8.65 -3.93
C GLU A 45 11.43 8.68 -4.15
N LEU A 46 11.92 9.01 -5.35
CA LEU A 46 13.34 8.89 -5.75
C LEU A 46 14.36 9.49 -4.75
N ASN A 47 13.98 10.52 -4.01
CA ASN A 47 14.86 11.22 -3.06
C ASN A 47 14.52 10.91 -1.58
N ARG A 48 13.80 9.81 -1.31
CA ARG A 48 13.31 9.44 0.03
C ARG A 48 13.84 8.08 0.46
N ASN A 49 13.95 7.89 1.77
CA ASN A 49 14.34 6.61 2.37
C ASN A 49 13.19 5.59 2.40
N THR A 50 11.95 6.02 2.18
CA THR A 50 10.74 5.19 2.25
C THR A 50 10.20 4.89 0.86
N GLN A 51 9.79 3.64 0.63
CA GLN A 51 9.13 3.22 -0.62
C GLN A 51 7.61 3.20 -0.42
N ASN A 52 6.91 4.09 -1.13
CA ASN A 52 5.47 4.32 -1.01
C ASN A 52 4.75 4.26 -2.38
N SER A 53 5.47 3.97 -3.46
CA SER A 53 4.94 3.91 -4.83
C SER A 53 4.47 2.53 -5.26
N GLY A 54 4.73 1.48 -4.47
CA GLY A 54 4.27 0.14 -4.81
C GLY A 54 2.77 -0.04 -4.59
N VAL A 55 2.09 -0.55 -5.61
CA VAL A 55 0.64 -0.78 -5.63
C VAL A 55 0.35 -2.25 -5.91
N VAL A 56 -0.60 -2.82 -5.16
CA VAL A 56 -1.23 -4.10 -5.49
C VAL A 56 -2.74 -3.94 -5.57
N VAL A 57 -3.34 -4.63 -6.55
CA VAL A 57 -4.80 -4.73 -6.72
C VAL A 57 -5.17 -6.19 -6.80
N SER A 58 -6.11 -6.62 -5.95
CA SER A 58 -6.61 -8.00 -5.93
C SER A 58 -7.93 -8.05 -6.70
N ALA A 59 -8.02 -8.92 -7.70
CA ALA A 59 -9.23 -9.12 -8.49
C ALA A 59 -9.66 -10.59 -8.47
N THR A 60 -10.89 -10.84 -8.03
CA THR A 60 -11.49 -12.17 -8.07
C THR A 60 -11.92 -12.49 -9.50
N THR A 61 -11.27 -13.47 -10.12
CA THR A 61 -11.46 -13.83 -11.52
C THR A 61 -12.03 -15.24 -11.64
N SER A 62 -13.04 -15.42 -12.48
CA SER A 62 -13.52 -16.75 -12.89
C SER A 62 -12.63 -17.33 -13.99
N SER A 63 -12.10 -18.54 -13.77
CA SER A 63 -11.35 -19.29 -14.76
C SER A 63 -11.98 -20.66 -15.00
N PHE A 64 -11.87 -21.16 -16.23
CA PHE A 64 -12.45 -22.43 -16.66
C PHE A 64 -11.32 -23.41 -16.98
N ALA A 65 -11.45 -24.68 -16.58
CA ALA A 65 -10.42 -25.68 -16.85
C ALA A 65 -10.28 -25.98 -18.35
N SER A 66 -11.34 -25.74 -19.13
CA SER A 66 -11.32 -25.80 -20.59
C SER A 66 -12.45 -24.97 -21.20
N ALA A 67 -12.42 -24.72 -22.50
CA ALA A 67 -13.51 -24.06 -23.22
C ALA A 67 -14.85 -24.82 -23.20
N LYS A 68 -14.86 -26.08 -22.76
CA LYS A 68 -16.07 -26.92 -22.60
C LYS A 68 -16.51 -27.06 -21.14
N ASP A 69 -15.79 -26.45 -20.22
CA ASP A 69 -16.11 -26.48 -18.80
C ASP A 69 -17.21 -25.46 -18.51
N GLU A 70 -18.30 -25.92 -17.91
CA GLU A 70 -19.44 -25.06 -17.54
C GLU A 70 -19.33 -24.58 -16.08
N ASN A 71 -18.34 -25.05 -15.33
CA ASN A 71 -18.19 -24.74 -13.91
C ASN A 71 -16.98 -23.82 -13.67
N PRO A 72 -17.17 -22.49 -13.58
CA PRO A 72 -16.06 -21.58 -13.35
C PRO A 72 -15.47 -21.78 -11.95
N SER A 73 -14.15 -21.89 -11.88
CA SER A 73 -13.39 -21.76 -10.64
C SER A 73 -13.07 -20.29 -10.39
N LEU A 74 -13.44 -19.78 -9.21
CA LEU A 74 -13.05 -18.44 -8.78
C LEU A 74 -11.64 -18.51 -8.18
N GLY A 75 -10.77 -17.60 -8.63
CA GLY A 75 -9.44 -17.44 -8.07
C GLY A 75 -9.09 -15.96 -7.95
N ASP A 76 -8.40 -15.60 -6.88
CA ASP A 76 -7.91 -14.23 -6.70
C ASP A 76 -6.60 -14.04 -7.47
N VAL A 77 -6.55 -12.98 -8.26
CA VAL A 77 -5.39 -12.58 -9.05
C VAL A 77 -4.90 -11.24 -8.53
N ASN A 78 -3.61 -11.18 -8.19
CA ASN A 78 -2.98 -9.95 -7.75
C ASN A 78 -2.22 -9.30 -8.91
N TYR A 79 -2.52 -8.02 -9.16
CA TYR A 79 -1.81 -7.17 -10.10
C TYR A 79 -0.86 -6.28 -9.32
N TYR A 80 0.42 -6.29 -9.69
CA TYR A 80 1.46 -5.50 -9.04
C TYR A 80 1.95 -4.41 -9.97
N GLY A 81 2.11 -3.21 -9.44
CA GLY A 81 2.58 -2.09 -10.23
C GLY A 81 3.31 -1.02 -9.42
N ILE A 82 3.83 -0.04 -10.15
CA ILE A 82 4.48 1.15 -9.59
C ILE A 82 3.63 2.37 -9.94
N LEU A 83 3.25 3.14 -8.94
CA LEU A 83 2.48 4.37 -9.08
C LEU A 83 3.31 5.47 -9.75
N THR A 84 2.87 5.93 -10.92
CA THR A 84 3.57 6.97 -11.70
C THR A 84 2.89 8.32 -11.61
N ASP A 85 1.55 8.35 -11.71
CA ASP A 85 0.76 9.58 -11.60
C ASP A 85 -0.52 9.32 -10.79
N ILE A 86 -1.03 10.39 -10.16
CA ILE A 86 -2.31 10.38 -9.43
C ILE A 86 -3.18 11.50 -10.00
N PHE A 87 -4.40 11.17 -10.43
CA PHE A 87 -5.35 12.12 -10.98
C PHE A 87 -6.65 12.12 -10.20
N GLU A 88 -7.16 13.30 -9.88
CA GLU A 88 -8.52 13.50 -9.39
C GLU A 88 -9.38 14.11 -10.49
N LEU A 89 -10.47 13.41 -10.80
CA LEU A 89 -11.46 13.79 -11.80
C LEU A 89 -12.69 14.35 -11.09
N ASP A 90 -13.06 15.59 -11.41
CA ASP A 90 -14.27 16.22 -10.92
C ASP A 90 -15.42 16.02 -11.91
N TYR A 91 -16.49 15.33 -11.49
CA TYR A 91 -17.70 15.13 -12.27
C TYR A 91 -18.63 16.34 -12.13
N ARG A 92 -18.17 17.47 -12.67
CA ARG A 92 -18.95 18.73 -12.77
C ARG A 92 -19.47 19.21 -11.40
N GLY A 93 -18.70 19.00 -10.35
CA GLY A 93 -19.03 19.39 -8.97
C GLY A 93 -19.94 18.42 -8.21
N HIS A 94 -20.31 17.26 -8.77
CA HIS A 94 -21.19 16.29 -8.09
C HIS A 94 -20.44 15.27 -7.25
N PHE A 95 -19.42 14.65 -7.82
CA PHE A 95 -18.54 13.73 -7.11
C PHE A 95 -17.15 13.75 -7.73
N ARG A 96 -16.18 13.19 -7.02
CA ARG A 96 -14.78 13.11 -7.44
C ARG A 96 -14.32 11.68 -7.46
N VAL A 97 -13.50 11.35 -8.45
CA VAL A 97 -12.90 10.02 -8.59
C VAL A 97 -11.39 10.18 -8.66
N VAL A 98 -10.66 9.43 -7.84
CA VAL A 98 -9.20 9.43 -7.85
C VAL A 98 -8.70 8.17 -8.54
N LEU A 99 -7.89 8.39 -9.58
CA LEU A 99 -7.27 7.36 -10.39
C LEU A 99 -5.77 7.34 -10.14
N PHE A 100 -5.24 6.14 -9.92
CA PHE A 100 -3.83 5.85 -9.90
C PHE A 100 -3.43 5.33 -11.27
N LYS A 101 -2.43 5.96 -11.87
CA LYS A 101 -1.78 5.46 -13.07
C LYS A 101 -0.56 4.66 -12.65
N CYS A 102 -0.52 3.39 -13.03
CA CYS A 102 0.54 2.49 -12.63
C CYS A 102 1.24 1.84 -13.82
N ASP A 103 2.53 1.57 -13.64
CA ASP A 103 3.28 0.64 -14.48
C ASP A 103 3.04 -0.78 -13.97
N TRP A 104 2.19 -1.53 -14.67
CA TRP A 104 1.74 -2.86 -14.25
C TRP A 104 2.65 -3.96 -14.80
N VAL A 105 3.01 -4.90 -13.93
CA VAL A 105 3.80 -6.08 -14.29
C VAL A 105 2.95 -7.06 -15.09
N ASP A 106 3.53 -7.64 -16.14
CA ASP A 106 2.85 -8.62 -17.00
C ASP A 106 2.60 -9.95 -16.30
N ILE A 107 1.34 -10.33 -16.15
CA ILE A 107 0.91 -11.56 -15.48
C ILE A 107 0.70 -12.74 -16.45
N ASN A 108 0.88 -12.52 -17.77
CA ASN A 108 0.61 -13.53 -18.80
C ASN A 108 1.76 -14.53 -18.97
N ARG A 109 1.71 -15.37 -20.02
CA ARG A 109 2.51 -16.61 -20.22
C ARG A 109 4.05 -16.48 -20.15
N ARG A 110 4.63 -15.28 -20.11
CA ARG A 110 6.05 -15.02 -19.78
C ARG A 110 6.16 -14.13 -18.55
N SER A 111 5.40 -14.52 -17.54
CA SER A 111 5.05 -13.75 -16.35
C SER A 111 6.24 -12.98 -15.81
N GLY A 112 6.06 -11.68 -15.67
CA GLY A 112 6.85 -10.85 -14.80
C GLY A 112 6.61 -11.19 -13.33
N ILE A 113 5.77 -12.18 -13.01
CA ILE A 113 5.54 -12.70 -11.66
C ILE A 113 6.01 -14.16 -11.56
N LYS A 114 6.75 -14.48 -10.50
CA LYS A 114 7.06 -15.87 -10.11
C LYS A 114 6.98 -16.03 -8.59
N GLN A 115 6.93 -17.28 -8.13
CA GLN A 115 7.13 -17.61 -6.72
C GLN A 115 8.47 -18.33 -6.56
N ASP A 116 9.18 -18.05 -5.48
CA ASP A 116 10.39 -18.78 -5.12
C ASP A 116 10.08 -20.06 -4.31
N GLU A 117 11.14 -20.78 -3.93
CA GLU A 117 11.06 -22.03 -3.16
C GLU A 117 10.50 -21.82 -1.74
N PHE A 118 10.52 -20.59 -1.23
CA PHE A 118 10.03 -20.21 0.10
C PHE A 118 8.60 -19.62 0.05
N GLY A 119 8.00 -19.52 -1.14
CA GLY A 119 6.66 -19.01 -1.36
C GLY A 119 6.55 -17.49 -1.46
N PHE A 120 7.66 -16.75 -1.51
CA PHE A 120 7.63 -15.32 -1.76
C PHE A 120 7.26 -15.04 -3.21
N THR A 121 6.42 -14.03 -3.42
CA THR A 121 6.11 -13.54 -4.77
C THR A 121 7.19 -12.55 -5.22
N LEU A 122 7.75 -12.78 -6.40
CA LEU A 122 8.71 -11.89 -7.03
C LEU A 122 8.13 -11.30 -8.30
N VAL A 123 8.43 -10.02 -8.55
CA VAL A 123 7.96 -9.26 -9.70
C VAL A 123 9.13 -8.68 -10.51
N ASN A 124 8.94 -8.52 -11.81
CA ASN A 124 9.94 -8.01 -12.74
C ASN A 124 9.41 -6.82 -13.55
N PHE A 125 9.83 -5.61 -13.15
CA PHE A 125 9.41 -4.36 -13.77
C PHE A 125 9.99 -4.10 -15.17
N LYS A 126 10.87 -4.96 -15.70
CA LYS A 126 11.24 -4.91 -17.12
C LYS A 126 10.17 -5.54 -18.02
N ARG A 127 9.20 -6.26 -17.43
CA ARG A 127 8.10 -6.94 -18.12
C ARG A 127 6.79 -6.27 -17.72
N LEU A 128 6.44 -5.18 -18.40
CA LEU A 128 5.22 -4.42 -18.13
C LEU A 128 4.12 -4.79 -19.14
N THR A 129 2.86 -4.80 -18.69
CA THR A 129 1.68 -4.97 -19.57
C THR A 129 1.36 -3.68 -20.30
N ASN A 130 1.42 -2.54 -19.61
CA ASN A 130 0.99 -1.24 -20.11
C ASN A 130 2.04 -0.57 -21.04
N THR A 131 2.52 -1.31 -22.05
CA THR A 131 3.51 -0.79 -23.00
C THR A 131 2.95 0.22 -24.00
N GLY A 132 1.64 0.48 -23.96
CA GLY A 132 0.94 1.36 -24.90
C GLY A 132 0.82 0.74 -26.30
N LYS A 133 1.02 -0.58 -26.40
CA LYS A 133 1.01 -1.31 -27.68
C LYS A 133 -0.38 -1.80 -28.04
N PHE A 134 -1.22 -2.07 -27.04
CA PHE A 134 -2.58 -2.52 -27.25
C PHE A 134 -3.58 -1.55 -26.63
N PHE A 135 -4.73 -1.40 -27.28
CA PHE A 135 -5.84 -0.60 -26.75
C PHE A 135 -6.37 -1.15 -25.42
N SER A 136 -6.11 -2.42 -25.13
CA SER A 136 -6.45 -3.09 -23.86
C SER A 136 -5.44 -2.85 -22.73
N ASP A 137 -4.36 -2.12 -22.98
CA ASP A 137 -3.38 -1.75 -21.96
C ASP A 137 -4.02 -0.67 -21.06
N GLU A 138 -4.69 -1.09 -19.99
CA GLU A 138 -5.33 -0.20 -19.01
C GLU A 138 -4.35 0.12 -17.87
N PRO A 139 -3.79 1.36 -17.80
CA PRO A 139 -2.85 1.73 -16.75
C PRO A 139 -3.54 2.25 -15.49
N PHE A 140 -4.83 2.57 -15.54
CA PHE A 140 -5.52 3.22 -14.44
C PHE A 140 -6.23 2.22 -13.52
N VAL A 141 -6.20 2.51 -12.22
CA VAL A 141 -7.03 1.87 -11.21
C VAL A 141 -7.65 2.91 -10.29
N LEU A 142 -8.79 2.62 -9.69
CA LEU A 142 -9.34 3.45 -8.62
C LEU A 142 -8.42 3.41 -7.40
N ALA A 143 -8.11 4.58 -6.84
CA ALA A 143 -7.29 4.66 -5.63
C ALA A 143 -7.89 3.87 -4.46
N SER A 144 -9.22 3.77 -4.39
CA SER A 144 -9.94 3.02 -3.35
C SER A 144 -9.74 1.50 -3.42
N GLN A 145 -9.32 0.96 -4.56
CA GLN A 145 -9.07 -0.47 -4.78
C GLN A 145 -7.60 -0.85 -4.58
N ALA A 146 -6.72 0.14 -4.42
CA ALA A 146 -5.29 -0.06 -4.31
C ALA A 146 -4.87 -0.30 -2.86
N GLU A 147 -4.07 -1.35 -2.64
CA GLU A 147 -3.30 -1.56 -1.42
C GLU A 147 -1.82 -1.22 -1.67
N GLN A 148 -1.08 -0.94 -0.60
CA GLN A 148 0.34 -0.61 -0.69
C GLN A 148 1.24 -1.83 -0.52
N VAL A 149 2.25 -1.93 -1.38
CA VAL A 149 3.35 -2.88 -1.28
C VAL A 149 4.68 -2.13 -1.38
N PHE A 150 5.75 -2.77 -0.93
CA PHE A 150 7.10 -2.35 -1.28
C PHE A 150 7.87 -3.51 -1.90
N TYR A 151 8.85 -3.17 -2.71
CA TYR A 151 9.62 -4.10 -3.52
C TYR A 151 11.06 -4.13 -3.03
N ILE A 152 11.56 -5.32 -2.68
CA ILE A 152 12.95 -5.54 -2.28
C ILE A 152 13.67 -6.21 -3.45
N GLN A 153 14.71 -5.58 -3.99
CA GLN A 153 15.50 -6.17 -5.07
C GLN A 153 16.14 -7.50 -4.63
N ASP A 154 16.01 -8.53 -5.46
CA ASP A 154 16.65 -9.82 -5.22
C ASP A 154 18.18 -9.68 -5.36
N PRO A 155 18.98 -10.20 -4.39
CA PRO A 155 20.43 -10.05 -4.40
C PRO A 155 21.12 -10.86 -5.51
N ILE A 156 20.48 -11.95 -6.00
CA ILE A 156 21.00 -12.84 -7.04
C ILE A 156 20.48 -12.37 -8.39
N GLU A 157 19.17 -12.24 -8.54
CA GLU A 157 18.50 -11.87 -9.78
C GLU A 157 18.02 -10.42 -9.74
N LYS A 158 18.92 -9.45 -9.97
CA LYS A 158 18.67 -8.00 -9.84
C LYS A 158 17.45 -7.43 -10.58
N ASP A 159 16.92 -8.14 -11.58
CA ASP A 159 15.72 -7.72 -12.31
C ASP A 159 14.41 -8.11 -11.61
N TRP A 160 14.50 -8.93 -10.58
CA TRP A 160 13.38 -9.41 -9.78
C TRP A 160 13.36 -8.72 -8.42
N HIS A 161 12.15 -8.47 -7.93
CA HIS A 161 11.93 -7.84 -6.65
C HIS A 161 10.90 -8.64 -5.85
N VAL A 162 11.23 -8.99 -4.62
CA VAL A 162 10.32 -9.61 -3.66
C VAL A 162 9.25 -8.59 -3.28
N VAL A 163 7.98 -9.00 -3.36
CA VAL A 163 6.85 -8.18 -2.94
C VAL A 163 6.60 -8.35 -1.46
N VAL A 164 6.50 -7.23 -0.73
CA VAL A 164 6.10 -7.21 0.66
C VAL A 164 4.88 -6.32 0.84
N LYS A 165 3.78 -6.91 1.32
CA LYS A 165 2.55 -6.16 1.62
C LYS A 165 2.75 -5.24 2.81
N HIS A 166 2.39 -3.98 2.65
CA HIS A 166 2.40 -3.02 3.74
C HIS A 166 1.12 -3.18 4.58
N LYS A 167 1.23 -3.07 5.91
CA LYS A 167 0.06 -2.99 6.80
C LYS A 167 -0.26 -1.52 7.07
N PRO A 168 -1.50 -1.05 6.85
CA PRO A 168 -1.85 0.36 7.05
C PRO A 168 -1.61 0.77 8.52
N ARG A 169 -1.09 1.98 8.74
CA ARG A 169 -0.63 2.43 10.07
C ARG A 169 -1.76 2.78 11.05
N ASP A 170 -2.97 2.98 10.55
CA ASP A 170 -4.12 3.50 11.33
C ASP A 170 -5.21 2.47 11.65
N LEU A 171 -5.02 1.19 11.29
CA LEU A 171 -5.82 0.10 11.87
C LEU A 171 -5.12 -0.39 13.13
N PHE A 172 -5.38 0.29 14.25
CA PHE A 172 -5.12 -0.34 15.55
C PHE A 172 -6.01 -1.58 15.65
N ASP A 173 -5.43 -2.74 15.33
CA ASP A 173 -6.03 -4.04 15.58
C ASP A 173 -6.10 -4.26 17.10
N MET A 174 -7.13 -3.69 17.72
CA MET A 174 -7.50 -3.99 19.11
C MET A 174 -8.33 -5.28 19.22
N ASN A 175 -8.35 -6.13 18.18
CA ASN A 175 -9.17 -7.33 18.18
C ASN A 175 -8.46 -8.53 18.83
N GLU A 176 -7.12 -8.52 18.92
CA GLU A 176 -6.38 -9.62 19.55
C GLU A 176 -6.62 -9.75 21.07
N LYS A 177 -7.15 -8.72 21.74
CA LYS A 177 -7.40 -8.75 23.19
C LYS A 177 -8.84 -9.05 23.62
N LEU A 178 -9.80 -9.07 22.69
CA LEU A 178 -11.21 -9.32 23.03
C LEU A 178 -11.59 -10.81 22.99
N ASN A 179 -10.81 -11.65 22.30
CA ASN A 179 -11.06 -13.09 22.23
C ASN A 179 -10.63 -13.88 23.49
N LEU A 180 -10.19 -13.20 24.55
CA LEU A 180 -9.85 -13.80 25.85
C LEU A 180 -10.93 -13.60 26.92
N ILE A 181 -12.04 -12.93 26.59
CA ILE A 181 -13.18 -12.79 27.51
C ILE A 181 -14.24 -13.80 27.05
N ASP A 182 -14.14 -15.01 27.61
CA ASP A 182 -15.22 -15.97 27.63
C ASP A 182 -16.45 -15.35 28.31
N GLY A 183 -17.55 -15.25 27.58
CA GLY A 183 -18.79 -14.72 28.09
C GLY A 183 -19.71 -14.27 26.97
N LYS A 184 -20.60 -15.18 26.56
CA LYS A 184 -21.82 -14.91 25.78
C LYS A 184 -22.32 -13.48 25.94
N ASP A 185 -22.50 -12.79 24.82
CA ASP A 185 -23.76 -12.15 24.46
C ASP A 185 -23.75 -11.89 22.96
N ASP A 186 -24.81 -12.34 22.29
CA ASP A 186 -25.05 -12.15 20.87
C ASP A 186 -25.16 -10.65 20.58
N MET A 187 -24.11 -10.06 19.99
CA MET A 187 -24.16 -8.72 19.43
C MET A 187 -23.63 -8.77 18.00
N ASP A 188 -24.50 -8.43 17.06
CA ASP A 188 -24.25 -8.44 15.62
C ASP A 188 -22.93 -7.77 15.27
N VAL A 189 -21.98 -8.54 14.74
CA VAL A 189 -20.62 -8.10 14.34
C VAL A 189 -20.64 -7.40 12.97
N ASP A 190 -21.79 -6.86 12.55
CA ASP A 190 -22.02 -6.29 11.22
C ASP A 190 -21.91 -4.75 11.19
N PHE A 191 -21.59 -4.11 12.32
CA PHE A 191 -21.63 -2.65 12.45
C PHE A 191 -20.28 -1.93 12.45
N LEU A 192 -19.15 -2.63 12.28
CA LEU A 192 -17.81 -2.01 12.25
C LEU A 192 -17.18 -1.94 10.84
N TYR A 193 -17.85 -2.49 9.82
CA TYR A 193 -17.50 -2.28 8.42
C TYR A 193 -18.40 -1.24 7.79
N SER A 194 -18.27 0.01 8.24
CA SER A 194 -18.70 1.15 7.44
C SER A 194 -17.44 1.91 7.06
N PRO A 195 -16.97 1.85 5.80
CA PRO A 195 -15.99 2.81 5.30
C PRO A 195 -16.60 4.18 5.54
N ASN A 196 -16.07 4.94 6.49
CA ASN A 196 -16.54 6.27 6.71
C ASN A 196 -16.00 7.11 5.55
N GLU A 197 -16.73 7.14 4.44
CA GLU A 197 -16.41 7.91 3.23
C GLU A 197 -16.27 9.43 3.51
N ASN A 198 -16.59 9.87 4.72
CA ASN A 198 -16.56 11.26 5.17
C ASN A 198 -15.39 11.62 6.10
N MET A 199 -14.37 10.76 6.24
CA MET A 199 -13.10 11.12 6.94
C MET A 199 -11.89 11.21 6.02
N ALA A 200 -12.10 11.34 4.71
CA ALA A 200 -11.11 11.99 3.84
C ALA A 200 -11.12 13.50 4.13
N GLU A 201 -10.74 13.92 5.34
CA GLU A 201 -10.03 15.19 5.42
C GLU A 201 -8.77 14.96 4.60
N ASN A 202 -8.81 15.45 3.36
CA ASN A 202 -7.74 15.41 2.40
C ASN A 202 -6.52 16.11 3.01
N ILE A 203 -5.71 15.37 3.77
CA ILE A 203 -4.38 15.83 4.14
C ILE A 203 -3.57 15.71 2.86
N ILE A 204 -3.62 16.78 2.06
CA ILE A 204 -2.56 17.12 1.13
C ILE A 204 -1.32 17.19 2.00
N SER A 205 -0.53 16.12 2.01
CA SER A 205 0.78 16.12 2.64
C SER A 205 1.71 17.01 1.83
N SER A 206 1.52 18.30 1.94
CA SER A 206 2.63 19.24 1.92
C SER A 206 3.50 18.88 3.14
N ASP A 207 4.65 18.27 2.84
CA ASP A 207 5.87 18.43 3.61
C ASP A 207 5.93 17.95 5.07
N ILE A 208 5.26 16.85 5.44
CA ILE A 208 5.41 16.25 6.80
C ILE A 208 6.59 15.25 6.90
N ASP A 209 7.25 14.92 5.79
CA ASP A 209 8.39 13.96 5.80
C ASP A 209 9.78 14.65 5.80
N GLU A 210 9.85 15.98 5.86
CA GLU A 210 11.12 16.69 6.09
C GLU A 210 11.11 17.20 7.54
N ASP A 211 11.96 16.62 8.38
CA ASP A 211 12.33 17.09 9.72
C ASP A 211 11.26 17.04 10.84
N ILE A 212 10.59 15.89 11.03
CA ILE A 212 10.06 15.59 12.37
C ILE A 212 11.26 15.28 13.29
N ASN A 213 11.68 16.26 14.08
CA ASN A 213 12.64 16.06 15.14
C ASN A 213 11.97 15.22 16.24
N TRP A 214 12.26 13.91 16.30
CA TRP A 214 11.72 12.97 17.29
C TRP A 214 12.17 13.28 18.73
N VAL A 215 13.11 14.21 18.87
CA VAL A 215 13.60 14.68 20.16
C VAL A 215 12.65 15.76 20.69
N ARG A 216 12.01 15.46 21.82
CA ARG A 216 11.30 16.46 22.62
C ARG A 216 12.31 17.49 23.12
N THR A 217 12.28 18.70 22.54
CA THR A 217 13.17 19.81 22.93
C THR A 217 12.58 20.69 24.04
N ASP A 218 11.30 20.47 24.37
CA ASP A 218 10.55 21.20 25.39
C ASP A 218 10.82 20.69 26.82
N VAL A 219 11.40 19.49 26.96
CA VAL A 219 11.68 18.88 28.26
C VAL A 219 13.16 18.49 28.35
N PRO A 220 13.91 19.00 29.34
CA PRO A 220 15.28 18.55 29.60
C PRO A 220 15.28 17.05 29.93
N GLY A 221 16.14 16.28 29.26
CA GLY A 221 16.34 14.87 29.59
C GLY A 221 16.83 14.71 31.04
N VAL A 222 16.25 13.77 31.77
CA VAL A 222 16.67 13.40 33.12
C VAL A 222 17.54 12.16 33.03
N THR A 223 18.79 12.27 33.46
CA THR A 223 19.68 11.11 33.64
C THR A 223 19.35 10.44 34.96
N ILE A 224 19.02 9.15 34.92
CA ILE A 224 18.82 8.35 36.13
C ILE A 224 20.07 7.50 36.33
N ASP A 225 20.82 7.78 37.38
CA ASP A 225 21.91 6.90 37.80
C ASP A 225 21.32 5.62 38.38
N VAL A 226 21.49 4.52 37.65
CA VAL A 226 21.14 3.18 38.13
C VAL A 226 22.24 2.75 39.08
N SER A 227 22.04 2.96 40.38
CA SER A 227 22.90 2.40 41.40
C SER A 227 22.71 0.88 41.43
N LEU A 228 23.65 0.13 40.85
CA LEU A 228 23.74 -1.31 41.02
C LEU A 228 24.03 -1.61 42.50
N PRO A 229 23.28 -2.53 43.15
CA PRO A 229 23.48 -2.85 44.55
C PRO A 229 24.86 -3.50 44.75
N THR A 230 25.71 -2.84 45.53
CA THR A 230 26.99 -3.36 45.98
C THR A 230 26.76 -4.38 47.09
N SER A 231 27.17 -5.62 46.87
CA SER A 231 27.48 -6.56 47.96
C SER A 231 28.95 -6.95 47.86
N ASN A 232 29.71 -6.52 48.88
CA ASN A 232 31.06 -7.00 49.19
C ASN A 232 30.95 -8.48 49.66
N VAL A 233 31.86 -9.44 49.52
CA VAL A 233 33.32 -9.56 49.75
C VAL A 233 33.69 -10.92 49.10
N ALA A 234 34.80 -11.13 48.38
CA ALA A 234 36.08 -11.55 48.95
C ALA A 234 37.15 -11.68 47.85
N ARG A 235 38.39 -11.50 48.30
CA ARG A 235 39.64 -11.40 47.55
C ARG A 235 40.19 -12.78 47.22
N GLU A 236 40.66 -12.95 46.00
CA GLU A 236 41.86 -13.71 45.57
C GLU A 236 42.01 -13.32 44.09
N GLY A 237 42.93 -12.44 43.71
CA GLY A 237 44.36 -12.66 43.76
C GLY A 237 44.78 -13.27 42.43
N ASN A 238 45.16 -12.42 41.47
CA ASN A 238 46.37 -12.55 40.64
C ASN A 238 46.42 -11.42 39.60
N ASP A 239 47.58 -10.78 39.61
CA ASP A 239 48.12 -9.81 38.65
C ASP A 239 48.08 -10.41 37.21
N TYR A 240 48.14 -9.69 36.09
CA TYR A 240 49.13 -8.72 35.66
C TYR A 240 48.57 -7.81 34.55
N GLU A 241 49.01 -6.56 34.66
CA GLU A 241 49.00 -5.43 33.74
C GLU A 241 49.60 -5.72 32.34
N SER A 242 49.05 -5.14 31.28
CA SER A 242 49.79 -4.34 30.28
C SER A 242 48.92 -3.90 29.11
N ASP A 243 48.61 -2.60 29.09
CA ASP A 243 48.85 -1.62 28.02
C ASP A 243 48.48 -1.89 26.55
N PHE A 244 47.71 -0.92 26.05
CA PHE A 244 47.66 -0.30 24.72
C PHE A 244 48.82 -0.60 23.77
N ILE A 245 48.51 -0.61 22.46
CA ILE A 245 49.14 0.25 21.43
C ILE A 245 48.27 0.22 20.15
N GLU A 246 47.92 1.41 19.64
CA GLU A 246 47.48 1.65 18.26
C GLU A 246 48.61 1.31 17.26
N SER A 247 48.27 0.83 16.06
CA SER A 247 49.10 1.13 14.89
C SER A 247 48.27 1.06 13.62
N ASP A 248 48.31 2.17 12.88
CA ASP A 248 48.04 2.26 11.46
C ASP A 248 48.79 1.17 10.66
N CYS A 249 48.13 0.66 9.62
CA CYS A 249 48.63 0.47 8.25
C CYS A 249 47.47 0.20 7.29
#